data_AF-A8U5K3-F1
#
_entry.id   AF-A8U5K3-F1
#
_cell.length_a   1.000
_cell.length_b   1.000
_cell.length_c   1.000
_cell.angle_alpha   90.00
_cell.angle_beta   90.00
_cell.angle_gamma   90.00
#
_symmetry.space_group_name_H-M   'P 1'
#
loop_
_entity.id
_entity.type
_entity.pdbx_description
1 polymer ?
#
loop_
_entity_poly.entity_id
_entity_poly.type
_entity_poly.pdbx_seq_one_letter_code
_entity_poly.pdbx_strand_id
1 'polypeptide(L)'
;MDKEHLLTTKLIIDGHFHDFQLYSGKFYLWMNQKELNVYDWNKWMKQLVDVDRPIYLEPQPSEQISVTIEELIPFLERTISFSEPIYDCAIFNHILYFSDDNGFYRYSLTKNNAQKERIWDQAVYSISLSAKGRMALSAGESGLFEYLLSSHYLYDQLDRQKAPRIYQLNAHFASQATWNHHDLIQYGKSQSNPTYLTQFNEQKGQLHIVDVLPVTQLSGSLTSQVQEYLLPLSLNPPSMKDGLLFSFEMDHQKVKKDSLYRSKTIRLVVKPPAVLEQQQDSIDFLLVMADSPSFKVVLQNDVLLEIPHHSIQKFRIYNRTRHYRNQLHVLQNNSLILYLFTEINR
;
A
#
# COMPACT_ATOMS: atom_id res chain seq x y z
N MET A 1 -18.70 -6.73 -16.59
CA MET A 1 -18.14 -8.09 -16.37
C MET A 1 -19.10 -8.84 -15.47
N ASP A 2 -19.48 -10.06 -15.81
CA ASP A 2 -20.41 -10.85 -15.01
C ASP A 2 -19.68 -11.59 -13.88
N LYS A 3 -20.32 -11.73 -12.72
CA LYS A 3 -19.75 -12.41 -11.54
C LYS A 3 -19.35 -13.87 -11.81
N GLU A 4 -20.01 -14.53 -12.75
CA GLU A 4 -19.71 -15.91 -13.14
C GLU A 4 -18.35 -16.06 -13.83
N HIS A 5 -17.79 -14.96 -14.32
CA HIS A 5 -16.47 -14.92 -14.94
C HIS A 5 -15.38 -14.44 -13.97
N LEU A 6 -15.72 -14.18 -12.71
CA LEU A 6 -14.79 -13.72 -11.69
C LEU A 6 -14.47 -14.85 -10.71
N LEU A 7 -13.23 -15.36 -10.77
CA LEU A 7 -12.69 -16.25 -9.76
C LEU A 7 -12.10 -15.45 -8.60
N THR A 8 -12.55 -15.76 -7.39
CA THR A 8 -11.95 -15.24 -6.16
C THR A 8 -11.10 -16.32 -5.51
N THR A 9 -9.78 -16.17 -5.60
CA THR A 9 -8.83 -17.00 -4.85
C THR A 9 -8.56 -16.38 -3.50
N LYS A 10 -8.85 -17.10 -2.42
CA LYS A 10 -8.59 -16.69 -1.04
C LYS A 10 -7.40 -17.47 -0.49
N LEU A 11 -6.28 -16.78 -0.28
CA LEU A 11 -5.09 -17.35 0.34
C LEU A 11 -4.98 -16.82 1.77
N ILE A 12 -4.97 -17.71 2.75
CA ILE A 12 -4.88 -17.40 4.17
C ILE A 12 -3.47 -17.76 4.65
N ILE A 13 -2.75 -16.79 5.18
CA ILE A 13 -1.50 -17.02 5.90
C ILE A 13 -1.81 -16.91 7.39
N ASP A 14 -1.69 -18.03 8.11
CA ASP A 14 -1.97 -18.06 9.54
C ASP A 14 -0.80 -17.46 10.34
N GLY A 15 -1.12 -16.58 11.29
CA GLY A 15 -0.12 -15.95 12.14
C GLY A 15 -0.47 -14.55 12.62
N HIS A 16 0.31 -14.04 13.57
CA HIS A 16 0.22 -12.67 14.04
C HIS A 16 1.26 -11.83 13.32
N PHE A 17 0.81 -10.81 12.59
CA PHE A 17 1.69 -9.94 11.83
C PHE A 17 1.44 -8.49 12.21
N HIS A 18 2.51 -7.69 12.18
CA HIS A 18 2.39 -6.26 12.44
C HIS A 18 1.97 -5.49 11.18
N ASP A 19 2.56 -5.86 10.04
CA ASP A 19 2.34 -5.20 8.76
C ASP A 19 2.80 -6.10 7.59
N PHE A 20 2.42 -5.75 6.35
CA PHE A 20 2.76 -6.50 5.14
C PHE A 20 2.85 -5.57 3.92
N GLN A 21 3.70 -5.86 2.95
CA GLN A 21 3.84 -5.05 1.74
C GLN A 21 4.30 -5.93 0.58
N LEU A 22 3.77 -5.72 -0.62
CA LEU A 22 4.20 -6.43 -1.83
C LEU A 22 4.82 -5.46 -2.82
N TYR A 23 6.15 -5.49 -2.93
CA TYR A 23 6.88 -4.54 -3.76
C TYR A 23 7.92 -5.24 -4.64
N SER A 24 7.92 -4.92 -5.93
CA SER A 24 8.91 -5.41 -6.91
C SER A 24 9.12 -6.95 -6.94
N GLY A 25 8.05 -7.72 -6.75
CA GLY A 25 8.13 -9.19 -6.76
C GLY A 25 8.70 -9.79 -5.47
N LYS A 26 8.78 -8.99 -4.41
CA LYS A 26 9.11 -9.42 -3.05
C LYS A 26 7.93 -9.18 -2.13
N PHE A 27 7.71 -10.11 -1.22
CA PHE A 27 6.68 -10.03 -0.21
C PHE A 27 7.35 -9.74 1.14
N TYR A 28 7.10 -8.54 1.64
CA TYR A 28 7.62 -8.01 2.89
C TYR A 28 6.59 -8.28 3.98
N LEU A 29 6.93 -9.09 4.96
CA LEU A 29 6.03 -9.46 6.05
C LEU A 29 6.68 -9.11 7.38
N TRP A 30 6.04 -8.24 8.15
CA TRP A 30 6.49 -7.89 9.48
C TRP A 30 5.93 -8.90 10.48
N MET A 31 6.80 -9.76 10.98
CA MET A 31 6.45 -10.76 12.01
C MET A 31 6.07 -10.07 13.32
N ASN A 32 6.69 -8.93 13.60
CA ASN A 32 6.40 -8.05 14.73
C ASN A 32 6.91 -6.64 14.41
N GLN A 33 6.85 -5.70 15.36
CA GLN A 33 7.32 -4.32 15.17
C GLN A 33 8.85 -4.17 14.99
N LYS A 34 9.62 -5.25 15.13
CA LYS A 34 11.09 -5.25 15.10
C LYS A 34 11.69 -6.19 14.08
N GLU A 35 10.88 -6.97 13.37
CA GLU A 35 11.38 -7.99 12.45
C GLU A 35 10.58 -8.00 11.14
N LEU A 36 11.29 -7.80 10.04
CA LEU A 36 10.78 -7.83 8.69
C LEU A 36 11.40 -9.00 7.92
N ASN A 37 10.57 -9.94 7.50
CA ASN A 37 10.94 -11.03 6.62
C ASN A 37 10.63 -10.66 5.16
N VAL A 38 11.58 -10.93 4.28
CA VAL A 38 11.49 -10.66 2.84
C VAL A 38 11.47 -11.98 2.09
N TYR A 39 10.34 -12.28 1.45
CA TYR A 39 10.12 -13.51 0.70
C TYR A 39 10.11 -13.25 -0.82
N ASP A 40 10.57 -14.23 -1.60
CA ASP A 40 10.40 -14.24 -3.05
C ASP A 40 8.95 -14.58 -3.42
N TRP A 41 8.16 -13.54 -3.65
CA TRP A 41 6.77 -13.66 -4.05
C TRP A 41 6.60 -14.43 -5.36
N ASN A 42 7.46 -14.19 -6.35
CA ASN A 42 7.30 -14.80 -7.66
C ASN A 42 7.56 -16.31 -7.60
N LYS A 43 8.59 -16.72 -6.85
CA LYS A 43 8.88 -18.13 -6.63
C LYS A 43 7.74 -18.83 -5.88
N TRP A 44 7.19 -18.19 -4.85
CA TRP A 44 6.05 -18.73 -4.11
C TRP A 44 4.80 -18.87 -4.99
N MET A 45 4.44 -17.82 -5.74
CA MET A 45 3.28 -17.86 -6.64
C MET A 45 3.42 -18.94 -7.72
N LYS A 46 4.63 -19.17 -8.25
CA LYS A 46 4.86 -20.25 -9.23
C LYS A 46 4.56 -21.61 -8.63
N GLN A 47 5.08 -21.90 -7.43
CA GLN A 47 4.83 -23.19 -6.76
C GLN A 47 3.34 -23.38 -6.43
N LEU A 48 2.64 -22.31 -6.09
CA LEU A 48 1.22 -22.37 -5.80
C LEU A 48 0.38 -22.79 -7.02
N VAL A 49 0.79 -22.48 -8.25
CA VAL A 49 0.06 -22.89 -9.47
C VAL A 49 -0.04 -24.40 -9.59
N ASP A 50 0.94 -25.14 -9.07
CA ASP A 50 0.99 -26.59 -9.14
C ASP A 50 0.16 -27.29 -8.04
N VAL A 51 -0.46 -26.51 -7.15
CA VAL A 51 -1.33 -27.04 -6.08
C VAL A 51 -2.74 -27.19 -6.64
N ASP A 52 -3.21 -28.43 -6.75
CA ASP A 52 -4.60 -28.75 -7.13
C ASP A 52 -5.60 -28.23 -6.10
N ARG A 53 -6.65 -27.55 -6.58
CA ARG A 53 -7.66 -26.89 -5.73
C ARG A 53 -9.06 -27.16 -6.26
N PRO A 54 -10.04 -27.48 -5.40
CA PRO A 54 -11.43 -27.49 -5.81
C PRO A 54 -11.91 -26.05 -6.04
N ILE A 55 -12.52 -25.80 -7.20
CA ILE A 55 -13.22 -24.56 -7.51
C ILE A 55 -14.70 -24.74 -7.17
N TYR A 56 -15.19 -23.94 -6.23
CA TYR A 56 -16.61 -23.88 -5.89
C TYR A 56 -17.29 -22.85 -6.79
N LEU A 57 -18.34 -23.26 -7.51
CA LEU A 57 -18.97 -22.40 -8.53
C LEU A 57 -20.10 -21.52 -7.98
N GLU A 58 -20.69 -21.87 -6.84
CA GLU A 58 -21.83 -21.16 -6.26
C GLU A 58 -21.47 -20.49 -4.92
N PRO A 59 -21.96 -19.26 -4.65
CA PRO A 59 -22.75 -18.37 -5.51
C PRO A 59 -21.94 -17.67 -6.62
N GLN A 60 -20.62 -17.83 -6.60
CA GLN A 60 -19.67 -17.41 -7.64
C GLN A 60 -18.39 -18.26 -7.56
N PRO A 61 -17.59 -18.34 -8.63
CA PRO A 61 -16.34 -19.10 -8.64
C PRO A 61 -15.39 -18.66 -7.53
N SER A 62 -15.03 -19.57 -6.63
CA SER A 62 -14.09 -19.31 -5.54
C SER A 62 -13.24 -20.53 -5.22
N GLU A 63 -12.03 -20.26 -4.74
CA GLU A 63 -11.12 -21.27 -4.21
C GLU A 63 -10.44 -20.73 -2.93
N GLN A 64 -10.07 -21.64 -2.02
CA GLN A 64 -9.42 -21.27 -0.76
C GLN A 64 -8.22 -22.14 -0.47
N ILE A 65 -7.17 -21.52 0.05
CA ILE A 65 -5.94 -22.18 0.52
C ILE A 65 -5.52 -21.54 1.83
N SER A 66 -5.05 -22.38 2.75
CA SER A 66 -4.42 -21.95 3.99
C SER A 66 -2.96 -22.41 3.96
N VAL A 67 -2.06 -21.53 4.36
CA VAL A 67 -0.61 -21.69 4.31
C VAL A 67 -0.06 -21.28 5.67
N THR A 68 0.82 -22.09 6.25
CA THR A 68 1.51 -21.71 7.49
C THR A 68 2.79 -20.91 7.20
N ILE A 69 3.32 -20.23 8.22
CA ILE A 69 4.59 -19.49 8.08
C ILE A 69 5.75 -20.45 7.71
N GLU A 70 5.72 -21.68 8.21
CA GLU A 70 6.73 -22.70 7.91
C GLU A 70 6.78 -23.05 6.42
N GLU A 71 5.63 -23.07 5.75
CA GLU A 71 5.54 -23.28 4.31
C GLU A 71 6.14 -22.12 3.49
N LEU A 72 6.29 -20.94 4.09
CA LEU A 72 6.92 -19.78 3.45
C LEU A 72 8.46 -19.79 3.56
N ILE A 73 9.04 -20.60 4.46
CA ILE A 73 10.49 -20.67 4.70
C ILE A 73 11.31 -20.92 3.42
N PRO A 74 10.91 -21.81 2.48
CA PRO A 74 11.66 -22.04 1.24
C PRO A 74 11.77 -20.84 0.30
N PHE A 75 10.98 -19.78 0.56
CA PHE A 75 10.97 -18.54 -0.21
C PHE A 75 11.57 -17.37 0.58
N LEU A 76 11.98 -17.57 1.83
CA LEU A 76 12.61 -16.52 2.64
C LEU A 76 13.99 -16.18 2.05
N GLU A 77 14.19 -14.93 1.67
CA GLU A 77 15.47 -14.45 1.16
C GLU A 77 16.30 -13.79 2.25
N ARG A 78 15.64 -13.09 3.17
CA ARG A 78 16.30 -12.23 4.13
C ARG A 78 15.38 -11.85 5.27
N THR A 79 15.96 -11.72 6.46
CA THR A 79 15.32 -11.12 7.65
C THR A 79 16.04 -9.82 8.01
N ILE A 80 15.28 -8.79 8.38
CA ILE A 80 15.78 -7.49 8.82
C ILE A 80 15.27 -7.24 10.22
N SER A 81 16.19 -7.09 11.17
CA SER A 81 15.87 -6.81 12.56
C SER A 81 16.14 -5.35 12.91
N PHE A 82 15.28 -4.78 13.75
CA PHE A 82 15.33 -3.39 14.21
C PHE A 82 15.48 -3.38 15.74
N SER A 83 16.25 -2.43 16.26
CA SER A 83 16.44 -2.27 17.71
C SER A 83 15.16 -1.78 18.38
N GLU A 84 14.53 -0.77 17.77
CA GLU A 84 13.32 -0.13 18.25
C GLU A 84 12.08 -0.61 17.51
N PRO A 85 10.92 -0.67 18.19
CA PRO A 85 9.66 -1.00 17.54
C PRO A 85 9.28 0.10 16.56
N ILE A 86 8.95 -0.29 15.32
CA ILE A 86 8.48 0.65 14.32
C ILE A 86 7.00 1.00 14.54
N TYR A 87 6.61 2.21 14.14
CA TYR A 87 5.21 2.66 14.15
C TYR A 87 4.51 2.38 12.83
N ASP A 88 5.12 2.80 11.73
CA ASP A 88 4.60 2.56 10.38
C ASP A 88 5.75 2.51 9.39
N CYS A 89 5.47 1.96 8.20
CA CYS A 89 6.47 1.83 7.15
C CYS A 89 5.87 1.98 5.75
N ALA A 90 6.72 2.33 4.80
CA ALA A 90 6.38 2.36 3.40
C ALA A 90 7.61 2.08 2.53
N ILE A 91 7.46 1.23 1.52
CA ILE A 91 8.53 0.98 0.54
C ILE A 91 8.27 1.82 -0.72
N PHE A 92 9.29 2.58 -1.13
CA PHE A 92 9.29 3.31 -2.39
C PHE A 92 10.70 3.32 -3.00
N ASN A 93 10.79 3.05 -4.30
CA ASN A 93 12.06 3.01 -5.03
C ASN A 93 13.13 2.12 -4.37
N HIS A 94 12.72 0.94 -3.90
CA HIS A 94 13.57 -0.03 -3.18
C HIS A 94 14.20 0.50 -1.89
N ILE A 95 13.63 1.56 -1.32
CA ILE A 95 14.00 2.10 -0.02
C ILE A 95 12.82 1.87 0.91
N LEU A 96 13.11 1.24 2.05
CA LEU A 96 12.19 1.15 3.17
C LEU A 96 12.27 2.45 3.95
N TYR A 97 11.16 3.17 4.00
CA TYR A 97 10.95 4.29 4.90
C TYR A 97 10.17 3.79 6.10
N PHE A 98 10.62 4.15 7.29
CA PHE A 98 9.98 3.74 8.53
C PHE A 98 10.24 4.76 9.62
N SER A 99 9.40 4.73 10.65
CA SER A 99 9.57 5.55 11.83
C SER A 99 9.57 4.69 13.09
N ASP A 100 10.34 5.14 14.07
CA ASP A 100 10.26 4.68 15.46
C ASP A 100 10.08 5.90 16.38
N ASP A 101 10.29 5.69 17.67
CA ASP A 101 10.22 6.70 18.73
C ASP A 101 11.33 7.78 18.62
N ASN A 102 12.45 7.46 17.99
CA ASN A 102 13.63 8.32 17.88
C ASN A 102 13.66 9.13 16.56
N GLY A 103 12.78 8.81 15.62
CA GLY A 103 12.59 9.62 14.43
C GLY A 103 12.17 8.85 13.17
N PHE A 104 12.40 9.50 12.03
CA PHE A 104 12.06 9.00 10.70
C PHE A 104 13.33 8.63 9.91
N TYR A 105 13.32 7.45 9.30
CA TYR A 105 14.51 6.83 8.72
C TYR A 105 14.25 6.28 7.32
N ARG A 106 15.36 6.06 6.60
CA ARG A 106 15.39 5.27 5.39
C ARG A 106 16.41 4.13 5.47
N TYR A 107 16.11 3.06 4.76
CA TYR A 107 16.92 1.87 4.68
C TYR A 107 16.89 1.28 3.27
N SER A 108 18.07 1.08 2.67
CA SER A 108 18.18 0.54 1.31
C SER A 108 17.93 -0.96 1.28
N LEU A 109 16.93 -1.42 0.52
CA LEU A 109 16.63 -2.86 0.41
C LEU A 109 17.53 -3.59 -0.61
N THR A 110 18.23 -2.83 -1.46
CA THR A 110 19.15 -3.33 -2.51
C THR A 110 20.60 -3.45 -2.07
N LYS A 111 20.94 -3.09 -0.83
CA LYS A 111 22.31 -3.24 -0.32
C LYS A 111 22.27 -4.25 0.83
N ASN A 112 23.16 -5.24 0.80
CA ASN A 112 23.22 -6.23 1.87
C ASN A 112 23.66 -5.62 3.20
N ASN A 113 24.58 -4.66 3.16
CA ASN A 113 25.08 -3.94 4.34
C ASN A 113 24.52 -2.52 4.38
N ALA A 114 23.24 -2.33 4.07
CA ALA A 114 22.63 -1.02 4.19
C ALA A 114 22.63 -0.57 5.66
N GLN A 115 23.01 0.67 5.90
CA GLN A 115 22.88 1.30 7.20
C GLN A 115 21.55 2.05 7.28
N LYS A 116 20.98 2.09 8.48
CA LYS A 116 19.83 2.93 8.81
C LYS A 116 20.27 4.39 8.76
N GLU A 117 19.68 5.17 7.87
CA GLU A 117 19.96 6.60 7.73
C GLU A 117 18.81 7.41 8.31
N ARG A 118 19.10 8.28 9.28
CA ARG A 118 18.10 9.18 9.86
C ARG A 118 17.83 10.34 8.91
N ILE A 119 16.57 10.53 8.56
CA ILE A 119 16.10 11.67 7.76
C ILE A 119 15.69 12.80 8.70
N TRP A 120 14.98 12.46 9.78
CA TRP A 120 14.42 13.43 10.71
C TRP A 120 14.36 12.87 12.13
N ASP A 121 14.42 13.73 13.13
CA ASP A 121 14.41 13.42 14.57
C ASP A 121 13.01 13.43 15.19
N GLN A 122 11.97 13.72 14.40
CA GLN A 122 10.58 13.65 14.84
C GLN A 122 9.99 12.27 14.55
N ALA A 123 9.33 11.69 15.56
CA ALA A 123 8.56 10.47 15.41
C ALA A 123 7.33 10.69 14.50
N VAL A 124 7.12 9.78 13.57
CA VAL A 124 5.99 9.74 12.63
C VAL A 124 5.16 8.50 12.91
N TYR A 125 3.87 8.68 13.17
CA TYR A 125 2.97 7.57 13.53
C TYR A 125 2.28 6.94 12.32
N SER A 126 2.16 7.69 11.21
CA SER A 126 1.60 7.16 9.97
C SER A 126 2.28 7.75 8.75
N ILE A 127 2.61 6.88 7.80
CA ILE A 127 3.25 7.21 6.52
C ILE A 127 2.28 6.89 5.39
N SER A 128 1.99 7.90 4.56
CA SER A 128 1.07 7.77 3.44
C SER A 128 1.75 8.18 2.14
N LEU A 129 1.96 7.22 1.24
CA LEU A 129 2.51 7.47 -0.10
C LEU A 129 1.38 7.87 -1.06
N SER A 130 1.68 8.70 -2.04
CA SER A 130 0.76 9.05 -3.15
C SER A 130 1.21 8.44 -4.48
N ALA A 131 0.28 8.36 -5.43
CA ALA A 131 0.53 7.93 -6.81
C ALA A 131 1.61 8.75 -7.53
N LYS A 132 1.81 9.98 -7.08
CA LYS A 132 2.72 10.95 -7.69
C LYS A 132 4.10 10.93 -7.03
N GLY A 133 4.35 10.03 -6.07
CA GLY A 133 5.64 9.96 -5.38
C GLY A 133 5.83 11.10 -4.37
N ARG A 134 4.73 11.59 -3.79
CA ARG A 134 4.70 12.45 -2.60
C ARG A 134 4.42 11.60 -1.36
N MET A 135 5.03 11.92 -0.23
CA MET A 135 4.87 11.17 1.02
C MET A 135 4.36 12.09 2.12
N ALA A 136 3.20 11.81 2.67
CA ALA A 136 2.66 12.47 3.85
C ALA A 136 3.09 11.74 5.12
N LEU A 137 3.45 12.51 6.14
CA LEU A 137 3.92 12.05 7.44
C LEU A 137 3.01 12.65 8.51
N SER A 138 2.32 11.79 9.27
CA SER A 138 1.46 12.21 10.38
C SER A 138 2.21 12.04 11.70
N ALA A 139 2.49 13.14 12.40
CA ALA A 139 3.34 13.16 13.59
C ALA A 139 2.57 13.53 14.88
N GLY A 140 1.27 13.20 14.95
CA GLY A 140 0.46 13.45 16.13
C GLY A 140 0.31 14.95 16.39
N GLU A 141 0.63 15.39 17.61
CA GLU A 141 0.54 16.80 18.04
C GLU A 141 1.45 17.75 17.23
N SER A 142 2.53 17.24 16.64
CA SER A 142 3.41 18.05 15.78
C SER A 142 2.76 18.38 14.43
N GLY A 143 1.71 17.64 14.08
CA GLY A 143 0.86 17.86 12.92
C GLY A 143 1.26 17.05 11.69
N LEU A 144 0.95 17.61 10.52
CA LEU A 144 1.08 16.96 9.22
C LEU A 144 2.24 17.54 8.42
N PHE A 145 3.07 16.65 7.89
CA PHE A 145 4.24 16.99 7.10
C PHE A 145 4.22 16.27 5.77
N GLU A 146 4.99 16.79 4.82
CA GLU A 146 5.30 16.12 3.57
C GLU A 146 6.80 15.96 3.41
N TYR A 147 7.22 14.73 3.10
CA TYR A 147 8.56 14.42 2.65
C TYR A 147 8.57 14.26 1.12
N LEU A 148 9.37 15.10 0.46
CA LEU A 148 9.51 15.04 -1.00
C LEU A 148 10.49 13.92 -1.37
N LEU A 149 9.99 12.84 -2.00
CA LEU A 149 10.81 11.70 -2.42
C LEU A 149 11.67 11.99 -3.66
N SER A 150 11.20 12.86 -4.54
CA SER A 150 11.88 13.20 -5.80
C SER A 150 12.02 14.70 -5.99
N SER A 151 12.99 15.14 -6.80
CA SER A 151 13.15 16.55 -7.19
C SER A 151 12.08 17.04 -8.17
N HIS A 152 11.12 16.19 -8.54
CA HIS A 152 10.03 16.56 -9.44
C HIS A 152 9.12 17.62 -8.81
N TYR A 153 8.96 17.56 -7.48
CA TYR A 153 8.18 18.52 -6.72
C TYR A 153 9.09 19.42 -5.89
N LEU A 154 8.72 20.69 -5.82
CA LEU A 154 9.36 21.69 -4.96
C LEU A 154 8.30 22.56 -4.28
N TYR A 155 8.63 23.04 -3.09
CA TYR A 155 7.89 24.09 -2.39
C TYR A 155 8.70 25.37 -2.43
N ASP A 156 8.07 26.47 -2.85
CA ASP A 156 8.70 27.80 -2.79
C ASP A 156 8.67 28.37 -1.35
N GLN A 157 7.76 27.86 -0.50
CA GLN A 157 7.57 28.32 0.88
C GLN A 157 8.58 27.68 1.84
N LEU A 158 9.83 28.16 1.83
CA LEU A 158 10.91 27.68 2.69
C LEU A 158 10.61 27.81 4.20
N ASP A 159 9.76 28.75 4.62
CA ASP A 159 9.39 28.95 6.03
C ASP A 159 8.72 27.71 6.67
N ARG A 160 8.11 26.86 5.82
CA ARG A 160 7.49 25.61 6.24
C ARG A 160 8.48 24.45 6.36
N GLN A 161 9.70 24.61 5.86
CA GLN A 161 10.70 23.57 5.87
C GLN A 161 11.22 23.33 7.30
N LYS A 162 11.08 22.09 7.79
CA LYS A 162 11.58 21.70 9.12
C LYS A 162 12.88 20.91 9.08
N ALA A 163 13.09 20.17 7.99
CA ALA A 163 14.32 19.42 7.74
C ALA A 163 14.57 19.36 6.22
N PRO A 164 15.71 18.85 5.74
CA PRO A 164 15.96 18.67 4.32
C PRO A 164 14.81 17.90 3.65
N ARG A 165 14.11 18.56 2.71
CA ARG A 165 12.98 17.99 1.94
C ARG A 165 11.74 17.62 2.78
N ILE A 166 11.64 18.11 4.02
CA ILE A 166 10.47 17.92 4.89
C ILE A 166 9.81 19.28 5.14
N TYR A 167 8.53 19.37 4.81
CA TYR A 167 7.73 20.59 4.89
C TYR A 167 6.51 20.37 5.76
N GLN A 168 6.21 21.31 6.65
CA GLN A 168 5.00 21.29 7.46
C GLN A 168 3.82 21.80 6.64
N LEU A 169 2.84 20.93 6.42
CA LEU A 169 1.60 21.26 5.71
C LEU A 169 0.60 21.91 6.65
N ASN A 170 0.41 21.29 7.82
CA ASN A 170 -0.55 21.72 8.84
C ASN A 170 0.02 21.44 10.24
N ALA A 171 -0.23 22.34 11.19
CA ALA A 171 0.22 22.21 12.58
C ALA A 171 -0.80 21.52 13.50
N HIS A 172 -2.03 21.31 13.05
CA HIS A 172 -3.05 20.61 13.84
C HIS A 172 -2.73 19.13 13.99
N PHE A 173 -3.21 18.51 15.06
CA PHE A 173 -3.04 17.09 15.36
C PHE A 173 -3.35 16.20 14.15
N ALA A 174 -2.42 15.31 13.78
CA ALA A 174 -2.57 14.37 12.68
C ALA A 174 -2.32 12.93 13.16
N SER A 175 -3.37 12.10 13.18
CA SER A 175 -3.23 10.65 13.42
C SER A 175 -2.80 9.91 12.16
N GLN A 176 -3.45 10.24 11.04
CA GLN A 176 -3.26 9.60 9.74
C GLN A 176 -3.54 10.61 8.63
N ALA A 177 -3.02 10.34 7.42
CA ALA A 177 -3.35 11.09 6.24
C ALA A 177 -3.63 10.19 5.03
N THR A 178 -4.56 10.63 4.18
CA THR A 178 -4.91 9.92 2.93
C THR A 178 -4.88 10.89 1.76
N TRP A 179 -4.18 10.49 0.71
CA TRP A 179 -4.11 11.26 -0.53
C TRP A 179 -5.40 11.09 -1.34
N ASN A 180 -5.89 12.21 -1.87
CA ASN A 180 -6.83 12.24 -2.98
C ASN A 180 -6.20 13.03 -4.13
N HIS A 181 -5.65 12.33 -5.12
CA HIS A 181 -4.89 12.94 -6.21
C HIS A 181 -3.71 13.79 -5.71
N HIS A 182 -3.85 15.12 -5.70
CA HIS A 182 -2.88 16.05 -5.10
C HIS A 182 -3.28 16.51 -3.71
N ASP A 183 -4.57 16.45 -3.39
CA ASP A 183 -5.09 16.90 -2.12
C ASP A 183 -4.85 15.86 -1.04
N LEU A 184 -4.79 16.33 0.20
CA LEU A 184 -4.45 15.51 1.34
C LEU A 184 -5.48 15.71 2.44
N ILE A 185 -6.13 14.61 2.82
CA ILE A 185 -7.03 14.57 3.97
C ILE A 185 -6.18 14.20 5.17
N GLN A 186 -6.19 15.04 6.19
CA GLN A 186 -5.58 14.81 7.49
C GLN A 186 -6.67 14.46 8.48
N TYR A 187 -6.56 13.31 9.11
CA TYR A 187 -7.51 12.87 10.10
C TYR A 187 -7.04 13.16 11.53
N GLY A 188 -8.01 13.48 12.38
CA GLY A 188 -7.82 13.55 13.83
C GLY A 188 -8.09 12.21 14.53
N LYS A 189 -7.94 12.19 15.85
CA LYS A 189 -8.20 11.00 16.69
C LYS A 189 -9.61 10.96 17.31
N SER A 190 -10.29 12.10 17.39
CA SER A 190 -11.54 12.29 18.15
C SER A 190 -12.32 13.51 17.69
N GLN A 191 -13.56 13.69 18.15
CA GLN A 191 -14.37 14.88 17.86
C GLN A 191 -13.70 16.21 18.27
N SER A 192 -12.76 16.18 19.22
CA SER A 192 -11.96 17.35 19.62
C SER A 192 -10.87 17.74 18.62
N ASN A 193 -10.45 16.80 17.76
CA ASN A 193 -9.42 16.99 16.75
C ASN A 193 -10.10 16.88 15.36
N PRO A 194 -10.52 17.99 14.75
CA PRO A 194 -11.24 17.94 13.48
C PRO A 194 -10.34 17.40 12.36
N THR A 195 -10.98 16.78 11.36
CA THR A 195 -10.32 16.38 10.12
C THR A 195 -10.10 17.63 9.27
N TYR A 196 -8.97 17.71 8.57
CA TYR A 196 -8.64 18.82 7.68
C TYR A 196 -8.44 18.33 6.25
N LEU A 197 -8.83 19.15 5.27
CA LEU A 197 -8.49 18.96 3.87
C LEU A 197 -7.45 20.01 3.48
N THR A 198 -6.26 19.55 3.10
CA THR A 198 -5.22 20.40 2.50
C THR A 198 -5.35 20.33 0.99
N GLN A 199 -5.67 21.46 0.36
CA GLN A 199 -5.79 21.58 -1.09
C GLN A 199 -4.49 22.09 -1.70
N PHE A 200 -4.09 21.47 -2.80
CA PHE A 200 -2.86 21.85 -3.51
C PHE A 200 -3.16 22.32 -4.94
N ASN A 201 -2.40 23.31 -5.37
CA ASN A 201 -2.27 23.67 -6.77
C ASN A 201 -0.87 23.30 -7.24
N GLU A 202 -0.78 22.58 -8.36
CA GLU A 202 0.49 22.22 -8.99
C GLU A 202 0.66 23.04 -10.27
N GLN A 203 1.76 23.79 -10.38
CA GLN A 203 2.15 24.46 -11.61
C GLN A 203 3.59 24.06 -11.97
N LYS A 204 3.76 23.23 -13.02
CA LYS A 204 5.06 22.77 -13.51
C LYS A 204 5.94 22.13 -12.41
N GLY A 205 5.36 21.33 -11.52
CA GLY A 205 6.07 20.71 -10.39
C GLY A 205 6.24 21.61 -9.15
N GLN A 206 5.86 22.89 -9.20
CA GLN A 206 5.77 23.71 -8.00
C GLN A 206 4.44 23.44 -7.28
N LEU A 207 4.52 23.09 -6.01
CA LEU A 207 3.36 22.82 -5.16
C LEU A 207 3.06 24.05 -4.31
N HIS A 208 1.82 24.53 -4.39
CA HIS A 208 1.31 25.58 -3.52
C HIS A 208 0.10 25.06 -2.74
N ILE A 209 0.12 25.27 -1.42
CA ILE A 209 -1.05 25.03 -0.58
C ILE A 209 -2.04 26.16 -0.87
N VAL A 210 -3.21 25.82 -1.39
CA VAL A 210 -4.28 26.77 -1.69
C VAL A 210 -5.05 27.09 -0.42
N ASP A 211 -5.48 26.05 0.29
CA ASP A 211 -6.29 26.18 1.49
C ASP A 211 -6.13 24.97 2.41
N VAL A 212 -6.44 25.16 3.69
CA VAL A 212 -6.50 24.12 4.73
C VAL A 212 -7.83 24.27 5.46
N LEU A 213 -8.79 23.42 5.11
CA LEU A 213 -10.18 23.56 5.54
C LEU A 213 -10.56 22.48 6.55
N PRO A 214 -11.22 22.80 7.67
CA PRO A 214 -11.79 21.78 8.55
C PRO A 214 -12.97 21.09 7.88
N VAL A 215 -12.97 19.77 7.85
CA VAL A 215 -14.05 18.93 7.33
C VAL A 215 -14.95 18.55 8.51
N THR A 216 -16.10 19.22 8.62
CA THR A 216 -17.03 19.05 9.75
C THR A 216 -17.89 17.78 9.71
N GLN A 217 -17.80 16.93 8.68
CA GLN A 217 -18.64 15.73 8.55
C GLN A 217 -17.93 14.56 7.85
N LEU A 218 -16.97 13.94 8.54
CA LEU A 218 -16.50 12.60 8.19
C LEU A 218 -16.77 11.67 9.36
N SER A 219 -17.90 10.98 9.31
CA SER A 219 -18.26 9.92 10.26
C SER A 219 -17.62 8.62 9.80
N GLY A 220 -16.41 8.31 10.28
CA GLY A 220 -15.75 7.04 10.02
C GLY A 220 -14.56 6.81 10.94
N SER A 221 -14.48 5.64 11.55
CA SER A 221 -13.26 5.15 12.20
C SER A 221 -12.29 4.74 11.10
N LEU A 222 -11.07 5.27 11.13
CA LEU A 222 -10.09 5.03 10.06
C LEU A 222 -9.40 3.68 10.23
N THR A 223 -9.39 2.93 9.14
CA THR A 223 -8.37 1.90 8.91
C THR A 223 -7.20 2.51 8.14
N SER A 224 -6.01 1.98 8.39
CA SER A 224 -4.80 2.38 7.66
C SER A 224 -4.92 1.93 6.20
N GLN A 225 -5.22 2.86 5.31
CA GLN A 225 -5.20 2.64 3.87
C GLN A 225 -3.86 3.12 3.33
N VAL A 226 -3.02 2.18 2.89
CA VAL A 226 -1.83 2.49 2.10
C VAL A 226 -2.04 1.85 0.73
N GLN A 227 -2.29 2.69 -0.28
CA GLN A 227 -2.24 2.23 -1.66
C GLN A 227 -0.79 2.18 -2.09
N GLU A 228 -0.30 1.01 -2.50
CA GLU A 228 1.05 0.90 -3.04
C GLU A 228 1.07 1.35 -4.49
N TYR A 229 1.99 2.28 -4.77
CA TYR A 229 2.02 2.98 -6.04
C TYR A 229 3.15 2.51 -6.95
N LEU A 230 2.87 2.77 -8.22
CA LEU A 230 3.62 2.37 -9.38
C LEU A 230 5.05 2.88 -9.31
N LEU A 231 6.01 2.01 -9.65
CA LEU A 231 7.22 2.50 -10.30
C LEU A 231 6.79 3.32 -11.53
N PRO A 232 7.26 4.56 -11.71
CA PRO A 232 7.34 5.08 -13.07
C PRO A 232 8.19 4.07 -13.83
N LEU A 233 7.61 3.43 -14.83
CA LEU A 233 8.39 2.84 -15.92
C LEU A 233 9.03 4.03 -16.65
N SER A 234 9.99 4.70 -16.01
CA SER A 234 10.84 5.66 -16.68
C SER A 234 11.58 4.83 -17.72
N LEU A 235 11.39 5.20 -18.99
CA LEU A 235 12.06 4.66 -20.15
C LEU A 235 13.57 5.01 -20.17
N ASN A 236 14.17 5.28 -19.01
CA ASN A 236 15.58 5.56 -18.89
C ASN A 236 16.29 4.37 -18.24
N PRO A 237 17.27 3.76 -18.93
CA PRO A 237 18.05 2.69 -18.33
C PRO A 237 18.79 3.25 -17.11
N PRO A 238 18.74 2.58 -15.93
CA PRO A 238 19.58 2.96 -14.82
C PRO A 238 21.05 2.84 -15.27
N SER A 239 21.77 3.94 -15.15
CA SER A 239 23.20 4.04 -15.43
C SER A 239 23.94 2.98 -14.62
N MET A 240 24.37 1.91 -15.29
CA MET A 240 25.20 0.88 -14.71
C MET A 240 26.57 1.46 -14.36
N LYS A 241 26.94 1.34 -13.09
CA LYS A 241 28.24 0.87 -12.57
C LYS A 241 28.21 1.05 -11.06
N ASP A 242 27.90 -0.03 -10.34
CA ASP A 242 28.58 -0.40 -9.10
C ASP A 242 28.07 -1.74 -8.56
N GLY A 243 29.00 -2.67 -8.39
CA GLY A 243 29.07 -3.64 -7.29
C GLY A 243 27.92 -4.63 -7.10
N LEU A 244 28.12 -5.84 -7.63
CA LEU A 244 27.36 -7.06 -7.38
C LEU A 244 26.93 -7.25 -5.92
N LEU A 245 25.61 -7.15 -5.69
CA LEU A 245 24.89 -8.04 -4.77
C LEU A 245 23.40 -8.20 -5.06
N PHE A 246 23.01 -7.93 -6.31
CA PHE A 246 21.84 -8.47 -6.97
C PHE A 246 22.26 -8.65 -8.42
N SER A 247 22.62 -9.87 -8.82
CA SER A 247 22.63 -10.19 -10.24
C SER A 247 21.21 -9.93 -10.71
N PHE A 248 21.06 -8.81 -11.42
CA PHE A 248 19.92 -8.53 -12.26
C PHE A 248 19.56 -9.82 -13.00
N GLU A 249 18.40 -10.40 -12.71
CA GLU A 249 17.66 -11.08 -13.77
C GLU A 249 17.21 -9.98 -14.73
N MET A 250 18.15 -9.52 -15.55
CA MET A 250 17.87 -9.17 -16.92
C MET A 250 17.35 -10.44 -17.55
N ASP A 251 16.05 -10.70 -17.38
CA ASP A 251 15.31 -11.51 -18.32
C ASP A 251 15.39 -10.75 -19.66
N HIS A 252 16.51 -10.92 -20.37
CA HIS A 252 16.64 -10.63 -21.79
C HIS A 252 15.68 -11.51 -22.60
N GLN A 253 14.99 -12.45 -21.95
CA GLN A 253 13.77 -13.00 -22.48
C GLN A 253 12.69 -11.91 -22.48
N LYS A 254 12.22 -11.54 -23.67
CA LYS A 254 10.87 -11.00 -23.81
C LYS A 254 9.95 -11.96 -23.05
N VAL A 255 9.54 -11.56 -21.84
CA VAL A 255 8.67 -12.36 -20.97
C VAL A 255 7.51 -12.81 -21.86
N LYS A 256 7.38 -14.12 -22.08
CA LYS A 256 6.19 -14.68 -22.72
C LYS A 256 5.02 -14.20 -21.88
N LYS A 257 4.23 -13.30 -22.45
CA LYS A 257 3.08 -12.69 -21.77
C LYS A 257 2.10 -13.83 -21.53
N ASP A 258 2.06 -14.34 -20.31
CA ASP A 258 1.09 -15.38 -19.98
C ASP A 258 -0.31 -14.76 -20.05
N SER A 259 -1.15 -15.29 -20.94
CA SER A 259 -2.49 -14.77 -21.21
C SER A 259 -3.46 -15.12 -20.09
N LEU A 260 -3.19 -16.17 -19.32
CA LEU A 260 -4.07 -16.66 -18.25
C LEU A 260 -4.22 -15.69 -17.07
N TYR A 261 -3.24 -14.78 -16.89
CA TYR A 261 -3.12 -14.02 -15.65
C TYR A 261 -3.21 -12.49 -15.82
N ARG A 262 -3.57 -12.03 -17.02
CA ARG A 262 -3.75 -10.60 -17.34
C ARG A 262 -5.20 -10.33 -17.76
N SER A 263 -6.12 -10.34 -16.81
CA SER A 263 -7.41 -9.69 -17.06
C SER A 263 -7.16 -8.20 -17.34
N LYS A 264 -7.62 -7.73 -18.50
CA LYS A 264 -7.60 -6.31 -18.86
C LYS A 264 -8.85 -5.58 -18.35
N THR A 265 -9.88 -6.34 -17.97
CA THR A 265 -11.23 -5.89 -17.66
C THR A 265 -11.40 -5.63 -16.16
N ILE A 266 -10.82 -6.46 -15.29
CA ILE A 266 -10.91 -6.27 -13.83
C ILE A 266 -10.08 -5.06 -13.38
N ARG A 267 -10.68 -4.15 -12.62
CA ARG A 267 -9.97 -3.15 -11.83
C ARG A 267 -10.54 -3.06 -10.42
N LEU A 268 -9.65 -3.16 -9.43
CA LEU A 268 -9.98 -3.00 -8.02
C LEU A 268 -9.62 -1.60 -7.55
N VAL A 269 -10.59 -0.87 -6.98
CA VAL A 269 -10.47 0.54 -6.59
C VAL A 269 -11.14 0.73 -5.22
N VAL A 270 -10.55 1.54 -4.35
CA VAL A 270 -11.21 1.94 -3.09
C VAL A 270 -12.24 3.01 -3.41
N LYS A 271 -13.45 2.87 -2.86
CA LYS A 271 -14.48 3.89 -2.96
C LYS A 271 -13.96 5.16 -2.26
N PRO A 272 -13.91 6.33 -2.94
CA PRO A 272 -13.48 7.56 -2.28
C PRO A 272 -14.45 7.95 -1.14
N PRO A 273 -13.98 8.70 -0.13
CA PRO A 273 -14.84 9.20 0.94
C PRO A 273 -16.02 10.01 0.38
N ALA A 274 -17.17 9.95 1.06
CA ALA A 274 -18.43 10.60 0.61
C ALA A 274 -18.28 12.09 0.29
N VAL A 275 -17.38 12.80 0.98
CA VAL A 275 -17.09 14.24 0.78
C VAL A 275 -16.49 14.53 -0.60
N LEU A 276 -15.93 13.52 -1.26
CA LEU A 276 -15.21 13.62 -2.52
C LEU A 276 -15.86 12.76 -3.62
N GLU A 277 -17.11 12.32 -3.42
CA GLU A 277 -17.87 11.58 -4.43
C GLU A 277 -18.10 12.46 -5.67
N GLN A 278 -17.20 12.35 -6.64
CA GLN A 278 -17.51 12.66 -8.04
C GLN A 278 -18.06 11.37 -8.65
N GLN A 279 -19.32 11.40 -9.10
CA GLN A 279 -20.01 10.25 -9.70
C GLN A 279 -19.17 9.65 -10.85
N GLN A 280 -18.45 8.57 -10.56
CA GLN A 280 -17.90 7.67 -11.56
C GLN A 280 -18.11 6.23 -11.08
N ASP A 281 -19.37 5.82 -11.03
CA ASP A 281 -19.75 4.41 -10.95
C ASP A 281 -19.48 3.76 -12.31
N SER A 282 -18.24 3.35 -12.52
CA SER A 282 -17.92 2.49 -13.66
C SER A 282 -18.40 1.08 -13.36
N ILE A 283 -19.29 0.58 -14.22
CA ILE A 283 -20.02 -0.70 -14.11
C ILE A 283 -19.08 -1.93 -14.06
N ASP A 284 -17.78 -1.75 -14.35
CA ASP A 284 -16.80 -2.84 -14.41
C ASP A 284 -15.73 -2.81 -13.30
N PHE A 285 -15.87 -1.96 -12.28
CA PHE A 285 -14.90 -1.91 -11.17
C PHE A 285 -15.34 -2.74 -9.96
N LEU A 286 -14.37 -3.41 -9.35
CA LEU A 286 -14.47 -3.93 -8.00
C LEU A 286 -14.23 -2.77 -7.04
N LEU A 287 -15.28 -2.36 -6.33
CA LEU A 287 -15.25 -1.26 -5.38
C LEU A 287 -15.04 -1.80 -3.97
N VAL A 288 -13.94 -1.37 -3.34
CA VAL A 288 -13.66 -1.64 -1.93
C VAL A 288 -14.27 -0.52 -1.10
N MET A 289 -15.31 -0.85 -0.33
CA MET A 289 -15.98 0.05 0.60
C MET A 289 -15.41 -0.22 2.00
N ALA A 290 -14.43 0.59 2.39
CA ALA A 290 -13.76 0.48 3.70
C ALA A 290 -14.50 1.26 4.80
N ASP A 291 -15.19 2.35 4.45
CA ASP A 291 -15.79 3.28 5.42
C ASP A 291 -17.22 2.90 5.87
N SER A 292 -17.73 1.73 5.47
CA SER A 292 -19.02 1.18 5.90
C SER A 292 -18.92 0.37 7.20
N PRO A 293 -20.02 0.15 7.96
CA PRO A 293 -20.00 -0.66 9.19
C PRO A 293 -19.42 -2.08 8.99
N SER A 294 -19.47 -2.55 7.76
CA SER A 294 -18.86 -3.77 7.24
C SER A 294 -17.89 -3.38 6.13
N PHE A 295 -16.69 -3.95 6.09
CA PHE A 295 -15.80 -3.82 4.95
C PHE A 295 -16.34 -4.66 3.80
N LYS A 296 -16.55 -4.06 2.63
CA LYS A 296 -17.18 -4.72 1.48
C LYS A 296 -16.36 -4.62 0.22
N VAL A 297 -16.41 -5.66 -0.61
CA VAL A 297 -16.00 -5.60 -2.01
C VAL A 297 -17.26 -5.82 -2.86
N VAL A 298 -17.59 -4.82 -3.67
CA VAL A 298 -18.81 -4.80 -4.49
C VAL A 298 -18.42 -4.78 -5.96
N LEU A 299 -19.10 -5.57 -6.77
CA LEU A 299 -19.07 -5.46 -8.23
C LEU A 299 -20.46 -5.05 -8.69
N GLN A 300 -20.57 -3.91 -9.34
CA GLN A 300 -21.86 -3.31 -9.71
C GLN A 300 -22.71 -3.08 -8.46
N ASN A 301 -23.67 -3.96 -8.18
CA ASN A 301 -24.55 -3.92 -7.01
C ASN A 301 -24.46 -5.19 -6.15
N ASP A 302 -23.65 -6.17 -6.54
CA ASP A 302 -23.51 -7.45 -5.83
C ASP A 302 -22.34 -7.39 -4.86
N VAL A 303 -22.60 -7.76 -3.60
CA VAL A 303 -21.57 -7.89 -2.57
C VAL A 303 -20.82 -9.21 -2.80
N LEU A 304 -19.55 -9.11 -3.19
CA LEU A 304 -18.70 -10.28 -3.42
C LEU A 304 -18.01 -10.75 -2.14
N LEU A 305 -17.63 -9.81 -1.29
CA LEU A 305 -16.98 -10.07 -0.01
C LEU A 305 -17.54 -9.11 1.03
N GLU A 306 -17.83 -9.63 2.22
CA GLU A 306 -18.22 -8.85 3.39
C GLU A 306 -17.43 -9.35 4.59
N ILE A 307 -16.69 -8.43 5.23
CA ILE A 307 -15.84 -8.72 6.37
C ILE A 307 -16.24 -7.75 7.49
N PRO A 308 -16.45 -8.22 8.73
CA PRO A 308 -16.75 -7.34 9.85
C PRO A 308 -15.62 -6.32 10.05
N HIS A 309 -15.93 -5.02 10.07
CA HIS A 309 -14.91 -3.97 10.12
C HIS A 309 -13.93 -4.12 11.31
N HIS A 310 -14.43 -4.54 12.48
CA HIS A 310 -13.62 -4.74 13.68
C HIS A 310 -12.57 -5.86 13.55
N SER A 311 -12.66 -6.71 12.53
CA SER A 311 -11.70 -7.79 12.27
C SER A 311 -10.51 -7.34 11.41
N ILE A 312 -10.58 -6.16 10.79
CA ILE A 312 -9.56 -5.65 9.88
C ILE A 312 -8.66 -4.67 10.62
N GLN A 313 -7.38 -5.01 10.68
CA GLN A 313 -6.34 -4.12 11.22
C GLN A 313 -5.80 -3.19 10.14
N LYS A 314 -5.54 -3.74 8.94
CA LYS A 314 -4.94 -3.02 7.81
C LYS A 314 -5.32 -3.71 6.50
N PHE A 315 -5.42 -2.96 5.42
CA PHE A 315 -5.59 -3.55 4.08
C PHE A 315 -4.77 -2.79 3.03
N ARG A 316 -4.38 -3.49 1.97
CA ARG A 316 -3.69 -2.90 0.82
C ARG A 316 -4.22 -3.48 -0.49
N ILE A 317 -4.22 -2.66 -1.53
CA ILE A 317 -4.63 -3.06 -2.88
C ILE A 317 -3.42 -3.03 -3.81
N TYR A 318 -3.23 -4.13 -4.54
CA TYR A 318 -2.16 -4.29 -5.52
C TYR A 318 -2.76 -4.49 -6.91
N ASN A 319 -2.72 -3.43 -7.71
CA ASN A 319 -3.28 -3.42 -9.07
C ASN A 319 -2.29 -3.92 -10.15
N ARG A 320 -1.01 -4.10 -9.81
CA ARG A 320 0.05 -4.52 -10.73
C ARG A 320 1.08 -5.43 -10.05
N THR A 321 0.89 -6.74 -10.16
CA THR A 321 1.94 -7.72 -9.84
C THR A 321 2.24 -8.58 -11.07
N ARG A 322 3.40 -9.28 -11.08
CA ARG A 322 3.86 -10.07 -12.23
C ARG A 322 2.87 -11.18 -12.61
N HIS A 323 2.27 -11.81 -11.60
CA HIS A 323 1.43 -13.01 -11.76
C HIS A 323 -0.06 -12.77 -11.49
N TYR A 324 -0.47 -11.73 -10.75
CA TYR A 324 -1.90 -11.46 -10.50
C TYR A 324 -2.14 -9.95 -10.42
N ARG A 325 -3.03 -9.42 -11.27
CA ARG A 325 -3.50 -8.02 -11.14
C ARG A 325 -4.73 -7.99 -10.25
N ASN A 326 -4.91 -6.89 -9.52
CA ASN A 326 -6.07 -6.68 -8.64
C ASN A 326 -6.10 -7.68 -7.48
N GLN A 327 -5.25 -7.42 -6.50
CA GLN A 327 -5.25 -8.17 -5.25
C GLN A 327 -5.69 -7.25 -4.13
N LEU A 328 -6.48 -7.79 -3.22
CA LEU A 328 -6.79 -7.17 -1.94
C LEU A 328 -6.15 -8.01 -0.86
N HIS A 329 -5.24 -7.43 -0.09
CA HIS A 329 -4.65 -8.09 1.07
C HIS A 329 -5.22 -7.46 2.33
N VAL A 330 -5.65 -8.28 3.28
CA VAL A 330 -6.34 -7.88 4.51
C VAL A 330 -5.64 -8.51 5.70
N LEU A 331 -5.06 -7.68 6.56
CA LEU A 331 -4.49 -8.11 7.83
C LEU A 331 -5.58 -8.14 8.90
N GLN A 332 -5.70 -9.29 9.55
CA GLN A 332 -6.56 -9.54 10.70
C GLN A 332 -5.70 -9.90 11.91
N ASN A 333 -6.33 -10.02 13.09
CA ASN A 333 -5.61 -10.30 14.34
C ASN A 333 -4.70 -11.54 14.27
N ASN A 334 -5.14 -12.60 13.58
CA ASN A 334 -4.48 -13.92 13.59
C ASN A 334 -4.22 -14.46 12.19
N SER A 335 -4.41 -13.64 11.14
CA SER A 335 -4.11 -14.06 9.78
C SER A 335 -3.88 -12.87 8.86
N LEU A 336 -3.20 -13.13 7.76
CA LEU A 336 -3.15 -12.26 6.60
C LEU A 336 -3.85 -12.96 5.44
N ILE A 337 -4.91 -12.34 4.93
CA ILE A 337 -5.74 -12.91 3.86
C ILE A 337 -5.47 -12.17 2.56
N LEU A 338 -5.06 -12.90 1.53
CA LEU A 338 -4.83 -12.39 0.18
C LEU A 338 -5.99 -12.83 -0.72
N TYR A 339 -6.81 -11.88 -1.13
CA TYR A 339 -7.84 -12.08 -2.15
C TYR A 339 -7.25 -11.73 -3.52
N LEU A 340 -7.20 -12.70 -4.42
CA LEU A 340 -6.79 -12.53 -5.80
C LEU A 340 -8.03 -12.63 -6.69
N PHE A 341 -8.26 -11.62 -7.52
CA PHE A 341 -9.40 -11.56 -8.44
C PHE A 341 -8.92 -11.85 -9.86
N THR A 342 -9.35 -12.99 -10.41
CA THR A 342 -8.95 -13.44 -11.76
C THR A 342 -10.17 -13.63 -12.66
N GLU A 343 -9.99 -13.38 -13.95
CA GLU A 343 -11.02 -13.57 -14.96
C GLU A 343 -10.92 -14.99 -15.51
N ILE A 344 -12.02 -15.74 -15.48
CA ILE A 344 -12.11 -17.04 -16.11
C ILE A 344 -12.58 -16.81 -17.55
N ASN A 345 -11.72 -17.12 -18.52
CA ASN A 345 -12.16 -17.25 -19.91
C ASN A 345 -12.81 -18.63 -20.06
N ARG A 346 -14.11 -18.68 -20.30
CA ARG A 346 -14.79 -19.90 -20.79
C ARG A 346 -14.56 -20.08 -22.28
#